data_AF-A0A7S2A7Q1-F1
#
_entry.id   AF-A0A7S2A7Q1-F1
#
_cell.length_a   1.000
_cell.length_b   1.000
_cell.length_c   1.000
_cell.angle_alpha   90.00
_cell.angle_beta   90.00
_cell.angle_gamma   90.00
#
_symmetry.space_group_name_H-M   'P 1'
#
loop_
_entity.id
_entity.type
_entity.pdbx_description
1 polymer ?
#
loop_
_entity_poly.entity_id
_entity_poly.type
_entity_poly.pdbx_seq_one_letter_code
_entity_poly.pdbx_strand_id
1 'polypeptide(L)'
;MSGGECQTRNVGNYDSDDEDDKARPPLDEADIALLKSYGLGPYSSSIREAEEEIRKHQQKVKDLIGIKESDTGLSPPSQWDLVADKQMMSEEAPLQVARCTKIIAGDGE
;
A
#
# COMPACT_ATOMS: atom_id res chain seq x y z
N MET A 1 -25.08 -45.60 4.74
CA MET A 1 -23.86 -45.40 3.91
C MET A 1 -24.34 -45.20 2.49
N SER A 2 -24.68 -43.96 2.14
CA SER A 2 -25.12 -43.61 0.79
C SER A 2 -23.87 -43.38 -0.04
N GLY A 3 -23.70 -44.12 -1.14
CA GLY A 3 -22.54 -44.00 -2.02
C GLY A 3 -22.35 -42.55 -2.45
N GLY A 4 -21.12 -42.05 -2.35
CA GLY A 4 -20.77 -40.72 -2.83
C GLY A 4 -20.88 -40.70 -4.34
N GLU A 5 -21.99 -40.20 -4.85
CA GLU A 5 -22.14 -39.91 -6.28
C GLU A 5 -21.09 -38.86 -6.66
N CYS A 6 -20.28 -39.17 -7.67
CA CYS A 6 -19.33 -38.22 -8.24
C CYS A 6 -20.14 -37.04 -8.78
N GLN A 7 -19.95 -35.85 -8.20
CA GLN A 7 -20.76 -34.66 -8.50
C GLN A 7 -20.41 -34.02 -9.86
N THR A 8 -19.43 -34.56 -10.56
CA THR A 8 -18.96 -34.06 -11.85
C THR A 8 -19.64 -34.86 -12.96
N ARG A 9 -20.22 -34.15 -13.93
CA ARG A 9 -21.00 -34.75 -15.02
C ARG A 9 -20.11 -35.33 -16.14
N ASN A 10 -18.80 -35.20 -15.99
CA ASN A 10 -17.82 -35.59 -16.99
C ASN A 10 -17.51 -37.10 -16.89
N VAL A 11 -18.33 -37.91 -17.54
CA VAL A 11 -18.20 -39.38 -17.62
C VAL A 11 -17.38 -39.83 -18.84
N GLY A 12 -16.31 -39.10 -19.17
CA GLY A 12 -15.40 -39.49 -20.25
C GLY A 12 -14.75 -40.85 -19.97
N ASN A 13 -14.83 -41.78 -20.92
CA ASN A 13 -14.05 -43.02 -20.86
C ASN A 13 -12.59 -42.70 -21.20
N TYR A 14 -11.74 -42.57 -20.19
CA TYR A 14 -10.31 -42.24 -20.33
C TYR A 14 -9.42 -43.48 -20.53
N ASP A 15 -9.92 -44.49 -21.24
CA ASP A 15 -9.16 -45.70 -21.54
C ASP A 15 -9.10 -45.87 -23.06
N SER A 16 -8.20 -45.12 -23.68
CA SER A 16 -7.57 -45.51 -24.94
C SER A 16 -6.23 -44.80 -25.06
N ASP A 17 -5.18 -45.60 -25.17
CA ASP A 17 -3.77 -45.24 -25.40
C ASP A 17 -3.53 -44.64 -26.81
N ASP A 18 -4.56 -44.04 -27.40
CA ASP A 18 -4.60 -43.48 -28.75
C ASP A 18 -5.31 -42.12 -28.74
N GLU A 19 -4.57 -41.10 -29.21
CA GLU A 19 -4.97 -39.72 -29.53
C GLU A 19 -4.81 -38.63 -28.44
N ASP A 20 -3.56 -38.22 -28.25
CA ASP A 20 -3.09 -36.94 -27.70
C ASP A 20 -3.57 -35.67 -28.47
N ASP A 21 -4.51 -35.76 -29.44
CA ASP A 21 -4.88 -34.68 -30.38
C ASP A 21 -6.34 -34.19 -30.29
N LYS A 22 -7.15 -34.68 -29.35
CA LYS A 22 -8.47 -34.11 -29.07
C LYS A 22 -8.36 -33.11 -27.92
N ALA A 23 -8.68 -31.84 -28.19
CA ALA A 23 -8.76 -30.80 -27.17
C ALA A 23 -9.62 -31.30 -25.99
N ARG A 24 -9.01 -31.40 -24.81
CA ARG A 24 -9.69 -31.89 -23.61
C ARG A 24 -10.93 -31.04 -23.36
N PRO A 25 -12.07 -31.63 -22.96
CA PRO A 25 -13.27 -30.88 -22.64
C PRO A 25 -12.96 -29.77 -21.62
N PRO A 26 -13.52 -28.56 -21.79
CA PRO A 26 -13.32 -27.49 -20.81
C PRO A 26 -13.89 -27.92 -19.45
N LEU A 27 -13.21 -27.49 -18.38
CA LEU A 27 -13.64 -27.75 -17.01
C LEU A 27 -15.02 -27.15 -16.77
N ASP A 28 -15.90 -27.91 -16.12
CA ASP A 28 -17.20 -27.39 -15.70
C ASP A 28 -17.07 -26.48 -14.47
N GLU A 29 -18.11 -25.69 -14.15
CA GLU A 29 -18.08 -24.74 -13.03
C GLU A 29 -17.83 -25.43 -11.67
N ALA A 30 -18.26 -26.69 -11.54
CA ALA A 30 -18.08 -27.50 -10.33
C ALA A 30 -16.63 -28.02 -10.21
N ASP A 31 -16.04 -28.48 -11.31
CA ASP A 31 -14.64 -28.85 -11.44
C ASP A 31 -13.74 -27.66 -11.08
N ILE A 32 -14.06 -26.47 -11.60
CA ILE A 32 -13.33 -25.23 -11.31
C ILE A 32 -13.44 -24.86 -9.82
N ALA A 33 -14.62 -24.98 -9.22
CA ALA A 33 -14.81 -24.69 -7.79
C ALA A 33 -14.04 -25.68 -6.91
N LEU A 34 -14.07 -26.97 -7.27
CA LEU A 34 -13.31 -28.02 -6.60
C LEU A 34 -11.81 -27.73 -6.69
N LEU A 35 -11.28 -27.47 -7.89
CA LEU A 35 -9.86 -27.12 -8.10
C LEU A 35 -9.43 -25.88 -7.32
N LYS A 36 -10.29 -24.86 -7.25
CA LYS A 36 -10.02 -23.64 -6.47
C LYS A 36 -9.98 -23.92 -4.97
N SER A 37 -10.84 -24.81 -4.47
CA SER A 37 -10.85 -25.21 -3.06
C SER A 37 -9.70 -26.17 -2.71
N TYR A 38 -9.23 -26.94 -3.69
CA TYR A 38 -8.17 -27.95 -3.53
C TYR A 38 -6.80 -27.28 -3.43
N GLY A 39 -6.45 -26.86 -2.20
CA GLY A 39 -5.21 -26.16 -1.90
C GLY A 39 -5.39 -24.92 -1.02
N LEU A 40 -6.65 -24.50 -0.80
CA LEU A 40 -6.97 -23.46 0.18
C LEU A 40 -7.09 -24.10 1.57
N GLY A 41 -6.19 -23.72 2.47
CA GLY A 41 -6.29 -24.11 3.88
C GLY A 41 -7.52 -23.44 4.55
N PRO A 42 -8.04 -24.00 5.66
CA PRO A 42 -9.24 -23.48 6.33
C PRO A 42 -9.13 -22.01 6.78
N TYR A 43 -7.92 -21.46 6.87
CA TYR A 43 -7.64 -20.09 7.28
C TYR A 43 -7.25 -19.15 6.13
N SER A 44 -7.09 -19.63 4.90
CA SER A 44 -6.55 -18.80 3.80
C SER A 44 -7.47 -17.62 3.46
N SER A 45 -8.79 -17.80 3.59
CA SER A 45 -9.77 -16.74 3.34
C SER A 45 -9.72 -15.66 4.41
N SER A 46 -9.73 -16.05 5.69
CA SER A 46 -9.63 -15.10 6.81
C SER A 46 -8.31 -14.34 6.83
N ILE A 47 -7.21 -14.96 6.40
CA ILE A 47 -5.91 -14.29 6.28
C ILE A 47 -5.97 -13.20 5.21
N ARG A 48 -6.52 -13.51 4.02
CA ARG A 48 -6.67 -12.53 2.93
C ARG A 48 -7.56 -11.36 3.31
N GLU A 49 -8.68 -11.62 3.97
CA GLU A 49 -9.58 -10.57 4.47
C GLU A 49 -8.85 -9.67 5.48
N ALA A 50 -8.09 -10.24 6.41
CA ALA A 50 -7.31 -9.47 7.38
C ALA A 50 -6.23 -8.62 6.70
N GLU A 51 -5.52 -9.16 5.70
CA GLU A 51 -4.52 -8.41 4.93
C GLU A 51 -5.14 -7.22 4.17
N GLU A 52 -6.32 -7.41 3.59
CA GLU A 52 -7.05 -6.36 2.88
C GLU A 52 -7.51 -5.26 3.85
N GLU A 53 -8.06 -5.62 5.00
CA GLU A 53 -8.46 -4.67 6.04
C GLU A 53 -7.26 -3.89 6.59
N ILE A 54 -6.11 -4.54 6.80
CA ILE A 54 -4.86 -3.84 7.20
C ILE A 54 -4.48 -2.78 6.16
N ARG A 55 -4.49 -3.12 4.87
CA ARG A 55 -4.17 -2.16 3.80
C ARG A 55 -5.14 -1.00 3.75
N LYS A 56 -6.43 -1.27 3.93
CA LYS A 56 -7.49 -0.25 3.96
C LYS A 56 -7.31 0.72 5.14
N HIS A 57 -7.01 0.20 6.33
CA HIS A 57 -6.74 1.04 7.50
C HIS A 57 -5.45 1.84 7.35
N GLN A 58 -4.39 1.24 6.80
CA GLN A 58 -3.16 1.97 6.46
C GLN A 58 -3.43 3.13 5.49
N GLN A 59 -4.26 2.92 4.46
CA GLN A 59 -4.61 3.99 3.53
C GLN A 59 -5.42 5.09 4.21
N LYS A 60 -6.43 4.75 5.01
CA LYS A 60 -7.19 5.73 5.80
C LYS A 60 -6.28 6.57 6.71
N VAL A 61 -5.32 5.94 7.38
CA VAL A 61 -4.35 6.64 8.23
C VAL A 61 -3.48 7.59 7.41
N LYS A 62 -2.98 7.15 6.25
CA LYS A 62 -2.21 8.00 5.33
C LYS A 62 -3.02 9.21 4.84
N ASP A 63 -4.28 8.99 4.47
CA ASP A 63 -5.18 10.05 3.99
C ASP A 63 -5.47 11.08 5.11
N LEU A 64 -5.68 10.61 6.35
CA LEU A 64 -5.90 11.46 7.52
C LEU A 64 -4.65 12.26 7.92
N ILE A 65 -3.48 11.62 7.89
CA ILE A 65 -2.21 12.27 8.19
C ILE A 65 -1.89 13.34 7.14
N GLY A 66 -2.40 13.20 5.92
CA GLY A 66 -2.32 14.22 4.88
C GLY A 66 -0.89 14.51 4.40
N ILE A 67 0.11 13.69 4.80
CA ILE A 67 1.50 13.80 4.35
C ILE A 67 1.60 13.17 2.97
N LYS A 68 1.00 13.85 1.99
CA LYS A 68 1.48 13.86 0.62
C LYS A 68 2.51 14.97 0.61
N GLU A 69 3.77 14.61 0.34
CA GLU A 69 4.94 15.50 0.37
C GLU A 69 4.57 16.95 0.13
N SER A 70 4.63 17.75 1.19
CA SER A 70 4.35 19.18 1.08
C SER A 70 5.45 19.76 0.20
N ASP A 71 5.09 20.12 -1.03
CA ASP A 71 5.95 20.75 -2.04
C ASP A 71 6.51 22.11 -1.59
N THR A 72 6.22 22.51 -0.34
CA THR A 72 6.69 23.72 0.34
C THR A 72 8.06 23.56 0.99
N GLY A 73 8.64 22.35 1.01
CA GLY A 73 9.94 22.09 1.63
C GLY A 73 9.97 22.23 3.16
N LEU A 74 8.80 22.23 3.81
CA LEU A 74 8.67 22.31 5.26
C LEU A 74 8.64 20.90 5.88
N SER A 75 9.26 20.77 7.05
CA SER A 75 9.19 19.57 7.88
C SER A 75 7.74 19.28 8.30
N PRO A 76 7.31 18.02 8.52
CA PRO A 76 5.98 17.73 9.03
C PRO A 76 5.72 18.45 10.37
N PRO A 77 4.48 18.94 10.62
CA PRO A 77 4.15 19.71 11.83
C PRO A 77 4.45 19.00 13.16
N SER A 78 4.46 17.66 13.17
CA SER A 78 4.80 16.86 14.34
C SER A 78 6.26 16.95 14.75
N GLN A 79 7.13 17.44 13.86
CA GLN A 79 8.57 17.61 14.10
C GLN A 79 8.93 19.07 14.40
N TRP A 80 7.95 19.99 14.49
CA TRP A 80 8.21 21.39 14.77
C TRP A 80 8.51 21.61 16.25
N ASP A 81 9.52 22.44 16.54
CA ASP A 81 9.81 22.91 17.89
C ASP A 81 9.17 24.28 18.10
N LEU A 82 7.94 24.27 18.63
CA LEU A 82 7.14 25.47 18.84
C LEU A 82 7.80 26.51 19.77
N VAL A 83 8.68 26.07 20.68
CA VAL A 83 9.34 26.97 21.62
C VAL A 83 10.47 27.70 20.92
N ALA A 84 11.30 26.96 20.18
CA ALA A 84 12.37 27.55 19.37
C ALA A 84 11.80 28.47 18.28
N ASP A 85 10.74 28.04 17.58
CA ASP A 85 10.08 28.83 16.53
C ASP A 85 9.55 30.17 17.07
N LYS A 86 8.97 30.15 18.27
CA LYS A 86 8.46 31.35 18.93
C LYS A 86 9.59 32.29 19.38
N GLN A 87 10.70 31.74 19.86
CA GLN A 87 11.86 32.54 20.24
C GLN A 87 12.46 33.24 19.01
N MET A 88 12.63 32.50 17.92
CA MET A 88 13.12 33.03 16.65
C MET A 88 12.24 34.19 16.15
N MET A 89 10.91 34.04 16.16
CA MET A 89 10.01 35.13 15.77
C MET A 89 10.05 36.36 16.69
N SER A 90 10.46 36.19 17.96
CA SER A 90 10.56 37.29 18.91
C SER A 90 11.90 38.03 18.82
N GLU A 91 12.98 37.33 18.49
CA GLU A 91 14.33 37.90 18.44
C GLU A 91 14.69 38.43 17.05
N GLU A 92 14.21 37.77 15.99
CA GLU A 92 14.54 38.11 14.62
C GLU A 92 13.40 38.91 13.97
N ALA A 93 13.35 40.21 14.27
CA ALA A 93 12.60 41.14 13.42
C ALA A 93 13.21 41.17 12.00
N PRO A 94 12.42 41.33 10.93
CA PRO A 94 12.97 41.38 9.57
C PRO A 94 13.96 42.53 9.43
N LEU A 95 15.24 42.20 9.28
CA LEU A 95 16.32 43.18 9.16
C LEU A 95 16.39 43.72 7.73
N GLN A 96 16.69 45.01 7.62
CA GLN A 96 16.88 45.64 6.31
C GLN A 96 18.24 45.23 5.74
N VAL A 97 18.22 44.37 4.71
CA VAL A 97 19.45 43.87 4.09
C VAL A 97 20.07 44.97 3.21
N ALA A 98 21.32 45.32 3.48
CA ALA A 98 22.09 46.28 2.69
C ALA A 98 23.43 45.66 2.25
N ARG A 99 23.96 46.11 1.10
CA ARG A 99 25.29 45.73 0.64
C ARG A 99 26.29 46.81 1.02
N CYS A 100 27.32 46.45 1.78
CA CYS A 100 28.45 47.35 2.04
C CYS A 100 29.20 47.61 0.73
N THR A 101 29.31 48.89 0.34
CA THR A 101 30.06 49.31 -0.85
C THR A 101 31.46 49.77 -0.50
N LYS A 102 31.63 50.41 0.66
CA LYS A 102 32.91 50.90 1.14
C LYS A 102 32.89 51.05 2.66
N ILE A 103 33.94 50.57 3.32
CA ILE A 103 34.15 50.77 4.76
C ILE A 103 34.94 52.08 4.92
N ILE A 104 34.45 52.99 5.76
CA ILE A 104 35.15 54.20 6.15
C ILE A 104 35.64 53.97 7.58
N ALA A 105 36.95 53.97 7.81
CA ALA A 105 37.49 53.93 9.17
C ALA A 105 37.16 55.26 9.85
N GLY A 106 36.51 55.21 11.02
CA GLY A 106 36.41 56.38 11.87
C GLY A 106 37.79 56.70 12.43
N ASP A 107 38.18 57.97 12.40
CA ASP A 107 39.37 58.42 13.11
C ASP A 107 39.13 58.14 14.60
N GLY A 108 39.86 57.17 15.12
CA GLY A 108 39.73 56.72 16.51
C GLY A 108 40.10 57.84 17.47
N GLU A 109 39.24 58.01 18.47
CA GLU A 109 39.66 58.38 19.81
C GLU A 109 39.93 57.09 20.61
#